data_AF-A0A7R8YYS1-F1
#
_entry.id   AF-A0A7R8YYS1-F1
#
_cell.length_a   1.000
_cell.length_b   1.000
_cell.length_c   1.000
_cell.angle_alpha   90.00
_cell.angle_beta   90.00
_cell.angle_gamma   90.00
#
_symmetry.space_group_name_H-M   'P 1'
#
loop_
_entity.id
_entity.type
_entity.pdbx_description
1 polymer ?
#
loop_
_entity_poly.entity_id
_entity_poly.type
_entity_poly.pdbx_seq_one_letter_code
_entity_poly.pdbx_strand_id
1 'polypeptide(L)' 'MSAEREIPAEDSIKVVCRFRPLNDSEERAGSKFIVKFPNSNEENCISIG' A
#
# COMPACT_ATOMS: atom_id res chain seq x y z
N MET A 1 20.12 26.29 -20.80
CA MET A 1 18.75 25.93 -20.40
C MET A 1 18.81 24.45 -20.04
N SER A 2 18.66 24.14 -18.75
CA SER A 2 18.83 22.80 -18.22
C SER A 2 17.73 21.90 -18.79
N ALA A 3 18.12 20.75 -19.34
CA ALA A 3 17.18 19.75 -19.82
C ALA A 3 16.31 19.31 -18.64
N GLU A 4 15.02 19.65 -18.71
CA GLU A 4 13.99 19.10 -17.85
C GLU A 4 14.00 17.59 -18.10
N ARG A 5 14.50 16.82 -17.12
CA ARG A 5 14.50 15.35 -17.19
C ARG A 5 13.05 14.91 -17.34
N GLU A 6 12.71 14.34 -18.50
CA GLU A 6 11.47 13.59 -18.70
C GLU A 6 11.27 12.64 -17.52
N ILE A 7 10.13 12.78 -16.84
CA ILE A 7 9.79 11.97 -15.68
C ILE A 7 9.42 10.59 -16.26
N PRO A 8 10.19 9.50 -16.02
CA PRO A 8 9.96 8.20 -16.67
C PRO A 8 8.67 7.49 -16.23
N ALA A 9 7.78 8.18 -15.53
CA ALA A 9 6.70 7.61 -14.72
C ALA A 9 5.32 7.69 -15.38
N GLU A 10 5.16 8.37 -16.52
CA GLU A 10 3.83 8.52 -17.16
C GLU A 10 3.31 7.22 -17.79
N ASP A 11 4.19 6.26 -18.13
CA ASP A 11 3.80 4.99 -18.80
C ASP A 11 4.00 3.74 -17.92
N SER A 12 4.14 3.92 -16.61
CA SER A 12 4.28 2.81 -15.66
C SER A 12 2.92 2.30 -15.18
N ILE A 13 2.70 0.98 -15.25
CA ILE A 13 1.50 0.31 -14.72
C ILE A 13 1.35 0.65 -13.23
N LYS A 14 0.16 1.12 -12.84
CA LYS A 14 -0.19 1.36 -11.44
C LYS A 14 -0.72 0.07 -10.80
N VAL A 15 -0.22 -0.26 -9.61
CA VAL A 15 -0.62 -1.45 -8.84
C VAL A 15 -1.11 -1.02 -7.47
N VAL A 16 -2.21 -1.62 -7.01
CA VAL A 16 -2.79 -1.36 -5.69
C VAL A 16 -2.79 -2.65 -4.88
N CYS A 17 -2.35 -2.58 -3.63
CA CYS A 17 -2.45 -3.67 -2.66
C CYS A 17 -3.59 -3.37 -1.68
N ARG A 18 -4.56 -4.29 -1.56
CA ARG A 18 -5.66 -4.18 -0.58
C ARG A 18 -5.59 -5.33 0.41
N PHE A 19 -5.26 -5.00 1.66
CA PHE A 19 -5.31 -5.96 2.76
C PHE A 19 -6.71 -5.93 3.39
N ARG A 20 -7.34 -7.09 3.50
CA ARG A 20 -8.60 -7.23 4.24
C ARG A 20 -8.33 -7.42 5.74
N PRO A 21 -9.29 -7.08 6.62
CA PRO A 21 -9.27 -7.56 8.00
C PRO A 21 -9.23 -9.08 8.08
N LEU A 22 -8.84 -9.59 9.25
CA LEU A 22 -9.01 -11.01 9.58
C LEU A 22 -10.50 -11.33 9.57
N ASN A 23 -10.84 -12.55 9.17
CA ASN A 23 -12.20 -13.06 9.27
C ASN A 23 -12.42 -13.78 10.62
N ASP A 24 -13.67 -14.06 10.96
CA ASP A 24 -14.02 -14.67 12.25
C ASP A 24 -13.30 -16.01 12.52
N SER A 25 -13.02 -16.78 11.48
CA SER A 25 -12.30 -18.07 11.64
C SER A 25 -10.83 -17.84 11.95
N GLU A 26 -10.21 -16.85 11.29
CA GLU A 26 -8.82 -16.45 11.53
C GLU A 26 -8.65 -15.88 12.95
N GLU A 27 -9.60 -15.05 13.39
CA GLU A 27 -9.63 -14.52 14.76
C GLU A 27 -9.79 -15.64 15.80
N ARG A 28 -10.76 -16.55 15.61
CA ARG A 28 -10.97 -17.70 16.50
C ARG A 28 -9.75 -18.64 16.58
N ALA A 29 -9.02 -18.78 15.48
CA ALA A 29 -7.79 -19.56 15.43
C ALA A 29 -6.58 -18.85 16.05
N GLY A 30 -6.71 -17.58 16.46
CA GLY A 30 -5.62 -16.78 17.01
C GLY A 30 -4.63 -16.27 15.97
N SER A 31 -5.06 -16.14 14.71
CA SER A 31 -4.24 -15.61 13.63
C SER A 31 -3.87 -14.16 13.90
N LYS A 32 -2.64 -13.77 13.53
CA LYS A 32 -2.16 -12.40 13.71
C LYS A 32 -2.27 -11.63 12.42
N PHE A 33 -2.71 -10.38 12.49
CA PHE A 33 -2.56 -9.43 11.40
C PHE A 33 -1.08 -9.02 11.32
N ILE A 34 -0.35 -9.49 10.31
CA ILE A 34 1.11 -9.33 10.20
C ILE A 34 1.55 -8.18 9.29
N VAL A 35 0.60 -7.53 8.61
CA VAL A 35 0.91 -6.46 7.66
C VAL A 35 1.40 -5.26 8.45
N LYS A 36 2.58 -4.75 8.07
CA LYS A 36 3.14 -3.52 8.60
C LYS A 36 3.12 -2.47 7.52
N PHE A 37 2.50 -1.33 7.80
CA PHE A 37 2.52 -0.18 6.92
C PHE A 37 3.71 0.72 7.32
N PRO A 38 4.45 1.28 6.35
CA PRO A 38 5.52 2.21 6.66
C PRO A 38 4.95 3.45 7.38
N ASN A 39 5.66 3.95 8.39
CA ASN A 39 5.24 5.10 9.21
C ASN A 39 5.37 6.46 8.51
N SER A 40 5.91 6.49 7.29
CA SER A 40 6.12 7.73 6.55
C SER A 40 4.80 8.15 5.92
N ASN A 41 4.48 9.44 6.01
CA ASN A 41 3.43 10.15 5.26
C ASN A 41 3.69 10.08 3.73
N GLU A 42 3.80 8.87 3.18
CA GLU A 42 3.82 8.66 1.75
C GLU A 42 2.38 8.68 1.25
N GLU A 43 2.11 9.57 0.29
CA GLU A 43 0.79 9.83 -0.31
C GLU A 43 0.10 8.59 -0.91
N ASN A 44 0.80 7.45 -0.93
CA ASN A 44 0.35 6.18 -1.51
C ASN A 44 -0.25 5.19 -0.49
N CYS A 45 -0.26 5.50 0.80
CA CYS A 45 -0.88 4.64 1.82
C CYS A 45 -2.18 5.27 2.35
N ILE A 46 -3.33 4.70 1.96
CA ILE A 46 -4.65 5.13 2.45
C ILE A 46 -5.22 4.03 3.36
N SER A 47 -5.47 4.33 4.63
CA SER A 47 -6.28 3.45 5.50
C SER A 47 -7.76 3.76 5.26
N ILE A 48 -8.50 2.83 4.66
CA ILE A 48 -9.95 2.94 4.50
C ILE A 48 -10.60 2.01 5.52
N GLY A 49 -10.96 2.55 6.68
CA GLY A 49 -11.57 1.83 7.81
C GLY A 49 -10.81 2.04 9.11
#